data_AF-A0A7S0B0G4-F1
#
_entry.id   AF-A0A7S0B0G4-F1
#
_cell.length_a   1.000
_cell.length_b   1.000
_cell.length_c   1.000
_cell.angle_alpha   90.00
_cell.angle_beta   90.00
_cell.angle_gamma   90.00
#
_symmetry.space_group_name_H-M   'P 1'
#
loop_
_entity.id
_entity.type
_entity.pdbx_description
1 polymer ?
#
loop_
_entity_poly.entity_id
_entity_poly.type
_entity_poly.pdbx_seq_one_letter_code
_entity_poly.pdbx_strand_id
1 'polypeptide(L)'
;SFIVLAEARLPVAPEEAAGALAKADQLATRLSKEDYEAAVEGWPILPALASHSRALAAIEAAPSRSPLVEFVVCHCRESLDWLTDGRFFLPAADRATVDLYVYEKCSKTADVDASSARFRRIIFTPVIDGDIRRDECSAFLRHLVDRYSDPADYTFFFQADAGDHMQW
;
A
#
# COMPACT_ATOMS: atom_id res chain seq x y z
N SER A 1 17.32 -3.66 9.80
CA SER A 1 16.20 -3.36 8.89
C SER A 1 14.96 -4.03 9.40
N PHE A 2 13.91 -3.29 9.75
CA PHE A 2 12.64 -3.85 10.21
C PHE A 2 11.69 -3.91 9.01
N ILE A 3 11.14 -5.09 8.73
CA ILE A 3 10.05 -5.26 7.76
C ILE A 3 8.74 -5.17 8.56
N VAL A 4 7.94 -4.13 8.31
CA VAL A 4 6.55 -4.09 8.78
C VAL A 4 5.73 -4.90 7.77
N LEU A 5 5.48 -6.17 8.09
CA LEU A 5 4.49 -6.98 7.38
C LEU A 5 3.10 -6.60 7.90
N ALA A 6 2.44 -5.67 7.21
CA ALA A 6 1.02 -5.43 7.41
C ALA A 6 0.26 -6.22 6.33
N GLU A 7 -0.32 -7.37 6.70
CA GLU A 7 -1.32 -8.01 5.85
C GLU A 7 -2.56 -7.13 5.86
N ALA A 8 -2.72 -6.35 4.80
CA ALA A 8 -3.85 -5.48 4.64
C ALA A 8 -5.01 -6.21 3.95
N ARG A 9 -5.55 -7.20 4.64
CA ARG A 9 -6.99 -7.46 4.52
C ARG A 9 -7.65 -6.67 5.63
N LEU A 10 -8.20 -5.51 5.27
CA LEU A 10 -9.19 -4.84 6.10
C LEU A 10 -10.26 -5.89 6.46
N PRO A 11 -10.51 -6.21 7.73
CA PRO A 11 -11.49 -7.23 8.12
C PRO A 11 -12.94 -6.70 7.98
N VAL A 12 -13.17 -5.88 6.97
CA VAL A 12 -14.37 -5.11 6.68
C VAL A 12 -14.64 -5.27 5.18
N ALA A 13 -15.89 -5.51 4.79
CA ALA A 13 -16.24 -5.70 3.38
C ALA A 13 -15.91 -4.44 2.55
N PRO A 14 -15.67 -4.53 1.23
CA PRO A 14 -15.33 -3.36 0.38
C PRO A 14 -16.30 -2.18 0.53
N GLU A 15 -17.60 -2.46 0.60
CA GLU A 15 -18.67 -1.49 0.83
C GLU A 15 -18.60 -0.82 2.21
N GLU A 16 -18.00 -1.49 3.20
CA GLU A 16 -17.80 -0.99 4.55
C GLU A 16 -16.44 -0.29 4.72
N ALA A 17 -15.46 -0.56 3.84
CA ALA A 17 -14.12 0.01 3.92
C ALA A 17 -14.10 1.53 3.70
N ALA A 18 -14.94 2.04 2.78
CA ALA A 18 -15.17 3.47 2.61
C ALA A 18 -15.81 4.09 3.87
N GLY A 19 -16.73 3.36 4.51
CA GLY A 19 -17.32 3.74 5.79
C GLY A 19 -16.30 3.73 6.93
N ALA A 20 -15.40 2.75 6.98
CA ALA A 20 -14.34 2.62 7.97
C ALA A 20 -13.29 3.74 7.83
N LEU A 21 -12.95 4.14 6.60
CA LEU A 21 -12.12 5.31 6.32
C LEU A 21 -12.77 6.61 6.80
N ALA A 22 -14.05 6.82 6.44
CA ALA A 22 -14.80 7.99 6.90
C ALA A 22 -14.97 8.01 8.43
N LYS A 23 -15.09 6.83 9.06
CA LYS A 23 -15.17 6.67 10.51
C LYS A 23 -13.82 6.90 11.17
N ALA A 24 -12.72 6.42 10.60
CA ALA A 24 -11.37 6.72 11.06
C ALA A 24 -11.07 8.23 11.02
N ASP A 25 -11.51 8.92 9.96
CA ASP A 25 -11.44 10.39 9.83
C ASP A 25 -12.29 11.11 10.90
N GLN A 26 -13.49 10.61 11.20
CA GLN A 26 -14.31 11.15 12.29
C GLN A 26 -13.72 10.87 13.68
N LEU A 27 -13.16 9.67 13.89
CA LEU A 27 -12.59 9.26 15.17
C LEU A 27 -11.32 10.06 15.49
N ALA A 28 -10.45 10.27 14.50
CA ALA A 28 -9.20 11.04 14.66
C ALA A 28 -9.43 12.51 15.05
N THR A 29 -10.61 13.09 14.73
CA THR A 29 -10.90 14.51 14.95
C THR A 29 -11.79 14.79 16.16
N ARG A 30 -12.42 13.77 16.75
CA ARG A 30 -13.48 13.96 17.77
C ARG A 30 -13.36 13.10 19.03
N LEU A 31 -12.49 12.09 19.04
CA LEU A 31 -12.43 11.20 20.19
C LEU A 31 -11.72 11.83 21.38
N SER A 32 -12.30 11.64 22.55
CA SER A 32 -11.58 11.75 23.80
C SER A 32 -10.51 10.65 23.88
N LYS A 33 -9.54 10.80 24.78
CA LYS A 33 -8.47 9.80 24.99
C LYS A 33 -9.05 8.40 25.29
N GLU A 34 -10.11 8.33 26.08
CA GLU A 34 -10.77 7.07 26.48
C GLU A 34 -11.49 6.38 25.31
N ASP A 35 -12.12 7.15 24.42
CA ASP A 35 -12.75 6.56 23.23
C ASP A 35 -11.73 6.05 22.20
N TYR A 36 -10.57 6.72 22.11
CA TYR A 36 -9.46 6.26 21.26
C TYR A 36 -8.91 4.94 21.79
N GLU A 37 -8.72 4.82 23.10
CA GLU A 37 -8.26 3.59 23.76
C GLU A 37 -9.27 2.44 23.55
N ALA A 38 -10.58 2.70 23.66
CA ALA A 38 -11.62 1.70 23.37
C ALA A 38 -11.65 1.26 21.90
N ALA A 39 -11.41 2.17 20.96
CA ALA A 39 -11.31 1.84 19.53
C ALA A 39 -10.07 0.99 19.21
N VAL A 40 -8.96 1.23 19.91
CA VAL A 40 -7.74 0.41 19.82
C VAL A 40 -7.94 -0.97 20.47
N GLU A 41 -8.68 -1.07 21.58
CA GLU A 41 -9.04 -2.37 22.18
C GLU A 41 -10.01 -3.19 21.30
N GLY A 42 -10.84 -2.52 20.50
CA GLY A 42 -11.68 -3.14 19.47
C GLY A 42 -10.94 -3.60 18.21
N TRP A 43 -9.61 -3.47 18.16
CA TRP A 43 -8.84 -3.84 16.99
C TRP A 43 -9.05 -5.34 16.69
N PRO A 44 -9.49 -5.70 15.48
CA PRO A 44 -9.83 -7.07 15.10
C PRO A 44 -8.58 -7.92 14.86
N ILE A 45 -7.69 -8.01 15.84
CA ILE A 45 -6.43 -8.74 15.75
C ILE A 45 -6.67 -10.23 15.56
N LEU A 46 -7.68 -10.81 16.20
CA LEU A 46 -8.04 -12.22 16.04
C LEU A 46 -8.56 -12.49 14.61
N PRO A 47 -9.51 -11.71 14.05
CA PRO A 47 -9.86 -11.79 12.63
C PRO A 47 -8.68 -11.61 11.67
N ALA A 48 -7.75 -10.70 11.95
CA ALA A 48 -6.56 -10.48 11.15
C ALA A 48 -5.63 -11.70 11.16
N LEU A 49 -5.34 -12.27 12.34
CA LEU A 49 -4.55 -13.51 12.48
C LEU A 49 -5.22 -14.69 11.76
N ALA A 50 -6.55 -14.80 11.84
CA ALA A 50 -7.27 -15.84 11.11
C ALA A 50 -7.21 -15.63 9.58
N SER A 51 -7.19 -14.38 9.11
CA SER A 51 -6.94 -14.08 7.69
C SER A 51 -5.56 -14.55 7.27
N HIS A 52 -4.54 -14.22 8.06
CA HIS A 52 -3.16 -14.60 7.82
C HIS A 52 -2.98 -16.11 7.66
N SER A 53 -3.56 -16.90 8.58
CA SER A 53 -3.51 -18.35 8.49
C SER A 53 -4.17 -18.89 7.22
N ARG A 54 -5.28 -18.29 6.76
CA ARG A 54 -5.93 -18.69 5.51
C ARG A 54 -5.09 -18.32 4.29
N ALA A 55 -4.44 -17.16 4.30
CA ALA A 55 -3.57 -16.71 3.22
C ALA A 55 -2.36 -17.64 3.08
N LEU A 56 -1.72 -18.03 4.18
CA LEU A 56 -0.62 -19.01 4.18
C LEU A 56 -1.06 -20.35 3.59
N ALA A 57 -2.20 -20.89 4.03
CA ALA A 57 -2.72 -22.15 3.50
C ALA A 57 -3.03 -22.07 2.00
N ALA A 58 -3.53 -20.92 1.51
CA ALA A 58 -3.79 -20.70 0.10
C ALA A 58 -2.51 -20.61 -0.74
N ILE A 59 -1.45 -19.98 -0.20
CA ILE A 59 -0.12 -19.93 -0.84
C ILE A 59 0.47 -21.34 -0.97
N GLU A 60 0.38 -22.16 0.09
CA GLU A 60 0.86 -23.54 0.08
C GLU A 60 0.11 -24.43 -0.93
N ALA A 61 -1.18 -24.17 -1.13
CA ALA A 61 -2.02 -24.93 -2.05
C ALA A 61 -1.95 -24.45 -3.52
N ALA A 62 -1.40 -23.25 -3.77
CA ALA A 62 -1.37 -22.67 -5.10
C ALA A 62 -0.30 -23.35 -5.99
N PRO A 63 -0.59 -23.60 -7.28
CA PRO A 63 0.42 -24.06 -8.22
C PRO A 63 1.55 -23.03 -8.33
N SER A 64 2.78 -23.52 -8.58
CA SER A 64 3.95 -22.68 -8.81
C SER A 64 3.66 -21.69 -9.95
N ARG A 65 3.45 -20.43 -9.58
CA ARG A 65 3.36 -19.29 -10.49
C ARG A 65 4.37 -18.25 -10.06
N SER A 66 4.79 -17.41 -11.02
CA SER A 66 5.58 -16.23 -10.68
C SER A 66 4.72 -15.32 -9.77
N PRO A 67 5.21 -14.94 -8.58
CA PRO A 67 4.47 -14.06 -7.68
C PRO A 67 4.29 -12.68 -8.31
N LEU A 68 3.13 -12.09 -8.09
CA LEU A 68 2.85 -10.69 -8.38
C LEU A 68 3.27 -9.85 -7.18
N VAL A 69 4.12 -8.86 -7.43
CA VAL A 69 4.60 -7.90 -6.45
C VAL A 69 4.09 -6.52 -6.84
N GLU A 70 3.44 -5.83 -5.92
CA GLU A 70 2.99 -4.44 -6.10
C GLU A 70 3.88 -3.50 -5.29
N PHE A 71 4.48 -2.52 -5.97
CA PHE A 71 5.18 -1.41 -5.32
C PHE A 71 4.24 -0.21 -5.32
N VAL A 72 3.97 0.34 -4.14
CA VAL A 72 3.02 1.42 -3.95
C VAL A 72 3.76 2.64 -3.43
N VAL A 73 3.79 3.69 -4.23
CA VAL A 73 4.51 4.93 -3.91
C VAL A 73 3.49 6.05 -3.73
N CYS A 74 3.57 6.75 -2.60
CA CYS A 74 2.84 8.00 -2.39
C CYS A 74 3.72 9.16 -2.84
N HIS A 75 3.32 9.91 -3.88
CA HIS A 75 4.10 10.98 -4.49
C HIS A 75 3.46 12.37 -4.28
N CYS A 76 4.20 13.33 -3.74
CA CYS A 76 3.83 14.76 -3.64
C CYS A 76 4.99 15.67 -4.06
N ARG A 77 5.33 15.65 -5.36
CA ARG A 77 6.31 16.53 -6.03
C ARG A 77 7.79 16.16 -5.84
N GLU A 78 8.11 15.16 -5.05
CA GLU A 78 9.48 14.64 -4.93
C GLU A 78 9.91 13.92 -6.21
N SER A 79 11.22 13.82 -6.45
CA SER A 79 11.72 13.01 -7.57
C SER A 79 11.60 11.52 -7.26
N LEU A 80 11.16 10.75 -8.25
CA LEU A 80 11.12 9.28 -8.20
C LEU A 80 12.24 8.64 -9.03
N ASP A 81 13.31 9.37 -9.37
CA ASP A 81 14.44 8.88 -10.17
C ASP A 81 15.07 7.62 -9.56
N TRP A 82 14.98 7.44 -8.24
CA TRP A 82 15.48 6.24 -7.56
C TRP A 82 14.80 4.95 -8.06
N LEU A 83 13.58 5.02 -8.60
CA LEU A 83 12.92 3.85 -9.20
C LEU A 83 13.59 3.42 -10.52
N THR A 84 14.22 4.35 -11.24
CA THR A 84 14.70 4.18 -12.61
C THR A 84 16.22 4.27 -12.76
N ASP A 85 16.95 4.82 -11.78
CA ASP A 85 18.40 5.05 -11.83
C ASP A 85 19.27 3.77 -11.79
N GLY A 86 18.65 2.59 -11.68
CA GLY A 86 19.31 1.29 -11.66
C GLY A 86 19.88 0.87 -10.30
N ARG A 87 19.87 1.74 -9.28
CA ARG A 87 20.31 1.39 -7.91
C ARG A 87 19.24 0.65 -7.13
N PHE A 88 17.98 0.99 -7.37
CA PHE A 88 16.87 0.29 -6.75
C PHE A 88 16.73 -1.13 -7.30
N PHE A 89 16.90 -2.13 -6.45
CA PHE A 89 16.86 -3.54 -6.86
C PHE A 89 15.43 -4.00 -7.11
N LEU A 90 15.20 -4.58 -8.29
CA LEU A 90 13.97 -5.27 -8.62
C LEU A 90 14.26 -6.76 -8.83
N PRO A 91 13.36 -7.66 -8.39
CA PRO A 91 13.50 -9.07 -8.72
C PRO A 91 13.54 -9.26 -10.23
N ALA A 92 14.32 -10.23 -10.69
CA ALA A 92 14.34 -10.61 -12.10
C ALA A 92 12.94 -11.09 -12.54
N ALA A 93 12.58 -10.82 -13.80
CA ALA A 93 11.23 -11.06 -14.33
C ALA A 93 10.81 -12.54 -14.31
N ASP A 94 11.77 -13.46 -14.27
CA ASP A 94 11.55 -14.90 -14.11
C ASP A 94 11.23 -15.29 -12.65
N ARG A 95 11.56 -14.44 -11.68
CA ARG A 95 11.32 -14.67 -10.24
C ARG A 95 10.07 -14.00 -9.71
N ALA A 96 9.69 -12.86 -10.28
CA ALA A 96 8.47 -12.15 -9.91
C ALA A 96 8.03 -11.21 -11.03
N THR A 97 6.73 -10.96 -11.09
CA THR A 97 6.17 -9.87 -11.89
C THR A 97 5.97 -8.66 -10.98
N VAL A 98 6.48 -7.49 -11.37
CA VAL A 98 6.35 -6.27 -10.56
C VAL A 98 5.44 -5.25 -11.25
N ASP A 99 4.40 -4.82 -10.55
CA ASP A 99 3.59 -3.67 -10.92
C ASP A 99 3.93 -2.49 -9.99
N LEU A 100 3.99 -1.28 -10.56
CA LEU A 100 4.18 -0.04 -9.83
C LEU A 100 2.88 0.76 -9.80
N TYR A 101 2.46 1.18 -8.62
CA TYR A 101 1.35 2.09 -8.39
C TYR A 101 1.89 3.38 -7.79
N VAL A 102 1.68 4.49 -8.50
CA VAL A 102 2.04 5.83 -8.04
C VAL A 102 0.77 6.58 -7.73
N TYR A 103 0.57 6.86 -6.44
CA TYR A 103 -0.55 7.66 -5.96
C TYR A 103 -0.13 9.12 -5.92
N GLU A 104 -0.72 9.92 -6.81
CA GLU A 104 -0.31 11.29 -7.08
C GLU A 104 -1.10 12.28 -6.23
N LYS A 105 -0.39 12.96 -5.36
CA LYS A 105 -0.91 14.03 -4.51
C LYS A 105 -0.50 15.39 -5.07
N CYS A 106 -1.06 16.45 -4.50
CA CYS A 106 -0.58 17.82 -4.73
C CYS A 106 -0.69 18.30 -6.20
N SER A 107 -1.56 17.64 -6.99
CA SER A 107 -1.81 17.87 -8.42
C SER A 107 -0.55 17.82 -9.30
N LYS A 108 0.44 17.01 -8.92
CA LYS A 108 1.68 16.87 -9.68
C LYS A 108 1.83 15.43 -10.19
N THR A 109 1.93 15.31 -11.50
CA THR A 109 2.21 14.03 -12.15
C THR A 109 3.66 13.64 -11.93
N ALA A 110 3.89 12.39 -11.54
CA ALA A 110 5.23 11.84 -11.38
C ALA A 110 5.86 11.61 -12.76
N ASP A 111 7.14 11.95 -12.88
CA ASP A 111 7.92 11.71 -14.10
C ASP A 111 8.65 10.37 -13.97
N VAL A 112 7.90 9.28 -14.09
CA VAL A 112 8.46 7.93 -14.11
C VAL A 112 8.35 7.39 -15.52
N ASP A 113 9.48 7.02 -16.11
CA ASP A 113 9.51 6.48 -17.46
C ASP A 113 8.75 5.15 -17.55
N ALA A 114 7.55 5.22 -18.11
CA ALA A 114 6.68 4.08 -18.37
C ALA A 114 7.30 3.08 -19.36
N SER A 115 8.34 3.47 -20.10
CA SER A 115 9.09 2.58 -20.99
C SER A 115 10.17 1.79 -20.27
N SER A 116 10.39 2.01 -18.96
CA SER A 116 11.32 1.20 -18.20
C SER A 116 10.83 -0.26 -18.19
N ALA A 117 11.56 -1.14 -18.90
CA ALA A 117 11.24 -2.56 -19.03
C ALA A 117 11.30 -3.35 -17.69
N ARG A 118 11.44 -2.63 -16.57
CA ARG A 118 11.62 -3.15 -15.22
C ARG A 118 10.30 -3.44 -14.52
N PHE A 119 9.24 -2.72 -14.88
CA PHE A 119 7.89 -2.93 -14.37
C PHE A 119 7.01 -3.51 -15.47
N ARG A 120 6.17 -4.48 -15.13
CA ARG A 120 5.16 -4.98 -16.06
C ARG A 120 4.13 -3.90 -16.37
N ARG A 121 3.71 -3.14 -15.35
CA ARG A 121 2.75 -2.05 -15.45
C ARG A 121 3.14 -0.92 -14.50
N ILE A 122 2.88 0.31 -14.93
CA ILE A 122 2.93 1.50 -14.08
C ILE A 122 1.55 2.15 -14.12
N ILE A 123 0.96 2.36 -12.95
CA ILE A 123 -0.40 2.88 -12.78
C ILE A 123 -0.30 4.16 -11.97
N PHE A 124 -0.81 5.25 -12.52
CA PHE A 124 -0.88 6.56 -11.85
C PHE A 124 -2.32 6.80 -11.39
N THR A 125 -2.51 7.02 -10.10
CA THR A 125 -3.82 7.24 -9.50
C THR A 125 -3.82 8.59 -8.76
N PRO A 126 -4.62 9.57 -9.19
CA PRO A 126 -4.73 10.82 -8.44
C PRO A 126 -5.40 10.56 -7.08
N VAL A 127 -4.80 11.10 -6.02
CA VAL A 127 -5.38 11.11 -4.67
C VAL A 127 -5.77 12.53 -4.33
N ILE A 128 -7.07 12.72 -4.12
CA ILE A 128 -7.61 13.96 -3.58
C ILE A 128 -7.59 13.80 -2.07
N ASP A 129 -6.64 14.45 -1.41
CA ASP A 129 -6.66 14.53 0.05
C ASP A 129 -7.91 15.32 0.50
N GLY A 130 -8.59 14.81 1.52
CA GLY A 130 -9.62 15.55 2.22
C GLY A 130 -9.04 16.64 3.13
N ASP A 131 -9.92 17.36 3.82
CA ASP A 131 -9.52 18.44 4.73
C ASP A 131 -8.74 17.96 5.96
N ILE A 132 -8.86 16.68 6.31
CA ILE A 132 -8.47 16.15 7.62
C ILE A 132 -7.16 15.35 7.58
N ARG A 133 -6.91 14.57 6.52
CA ARG A 133 -5.72 13.72 6.42
C ARG A 133 -4.99 13.95 5.10
N ARG A 134 -3.78 14.49 5.22
CA ARG A 134 -2.89 14.86 4.11
C ARG A 134 -1.54 14.13 4.14
N ASP A 135 -1.40 13.13 5.01
CA ASP A 135 -0.20 12.31 5.10
C ASP A 135 -0.18 11.21 4.03
N GLU A 136 0.93 10.48 3.92
CA GLU A 136 1.16 9.45 2.91
C GLU A 136 0.22 8.25 3.07
N CYS A 137 -0.40 8.12 4.25
CA CYS A 137 -1.28 7.01 4.57
C CYS A 137 -2.58 7.01 3.75
N SER A 138 -3.06 8.17 3.28
CA SER A 138 -4.26 8.24 2.43
C SER A 138 -4.08 7.45 1.13
N ALA A 139 -2.90 7.55 0.51
CA ALA A 139 -2.54 6.79 -0.69
C ALA A 139 -2.47 5.29 -0.42
N PHE A 140 -1.83 4.87 0.67
CA PHE A 140 -1.70 3.46 1.00
C PHE A 140 -3.05 2.83 1.30
N LEU A 141 -3.88 3.49 2.10
CA LEU A 141 -5.23 3.00 2.39
C LEU A 141 -6.09 2.93 1.13
N ARG A 142 -5.96 3.90 0.22
CA ARG A 142 -6.65 3.86 -1.07
C ARG A 142 -6.29 2.61 -1.86
N HIS A 143 -5.00 2.27 -1.94
CA HIS A 143 -4.54 1.04 -2.60
C HIS A 143 -5.17 -0.21 -2.01
N LEU A 144 -5.20 -0.29 -0.68
CA LEU A 144 -5.76 -1.44 0.04
C LEU A 144 -7.26 -1.61 -0.21
N VAL A 145 -8.00 -0.50 -0.35
CA VAL A 145 -9.42 -0.53 -0.72
C VAL A 145 -9.60 -0.95 -2.17
N ASP A 146 -8.86 -0.34 -3.10
CA ASP A 146 -9.01 -0.58 -4.55
C ASP A 146 -8.60 -2.01 -4.95
N ARG A 147 -7.61 -2.60 -4.25
CA ARG A 147 -7.10 -3.96 -4.50
C ARG A 147 -7.66 -5.00 -3.54
N TYR A 148 -8.65 -4.64 -2.72
CA TYR A 148 -9.15 -5.51 -1.65
C TYR A 148 -9.54 -6.92 -2.12
N SER A 149 -10.28 -7.00 -3.22
CA SER A 149 -10.79 -8.27 -3.77
C SER A 149 -9.74 -9.06 -4.55
N ASP A 150 -8.62 -8.43 -4.91
CA ASP A 150 -7.60 -8.97 -5.81
C ASP A 150 -6.21 -8.42 -5.40
N PRO A 151 -5.72 -8.78 -4.19
CA PRO A 151 -4.42 -8.32 -3.73
C PRO A 151 -3.29 -9.03 -4.49
N ALA A 152 -2.16 -8.36 -4.63
CA ALA A 152 -0.92 -9.02 -5.03
C ALA A 152 -0.42 -10.00 -3.96
N ASP A 153 0.49 -10.89 -4.35
CA ASP A 153 1.13 -11.82 -3.41
C ASP A 153 1.96 -11.06 -2.36
N TYR A 154 2.60 -9.97 -2.81
CA TYR A 154 3.35 -9.07 -1.95
C TYR A 154 3.06 -7.63 -2.34
N THR A 155 2.87 -6.75 -1.35
CA THR A 155 2.75 -5.31 -1.56
C THR A 155 3.77 -4.60 -0.69
N PHE A 156 4.54 -3.70 -1.29
CA PHE A 156 5.52 -2.87 -0.60
C PHE A 156 5.13 -1.41 -0.70
N PHE A 157 5.06 -0.73 0.44
CA PHE A 157 4.68 0.68 0.53
C PHE A 157 5.93 1.54 0.73
N PHE A 158 6.11 2.53 -0.15
CA PHE A 158 7.25 3.43 -0.13
C PHE A 158 6.77 4.88 -0.05
N GLN A 159 7.49 5.68 0.74
CA GLN A 159 7.43 7.13 0.65
C GLN A 159 8.18 7.59 -0.62
N ALA A 160 7.84 8.76 -1.14
CA ALA A 160 8.46 9.29 -2.37
C ALA A 160 9.98 9.49 -2.22
N ASP A 161 10.43 9.83 -1.01
CA ASP A 161 11.82 10.09 -0.64
C ASP A 161 12.57 8.83 -0.16
N ALA A 162 12.01 7.62 -0.37
CA ALA A 162 12.65 6.38 0.07
C ALA A 162 14.11 6.25 -0.43
N GLY A 163 14.41 6.80 -1.61
CA GLY A 163 15.76 6.87 -2.16
C GLY A 163 16.79 7.57 -1.26
N ASP A 164 16.37 8.57 -0.48
CA ASP A 164 17.24 9.34 0.42
C ASP A 164 17.57 8.57 1.70
N HIS A 165 16.72 7.61 2.07
CA HIS A 165 16.85 6.81 3.29
C HIS A 165 17.49 5.43 3.05
N MET A 166 17.51 4.97 1.80
CA MET A 166 18.16 3.72 1.42
C MET A 166 19.67 3.96 1.28
N GLN A 167 20.42 3.59 2.32
CA GLN A 167 21.88 3.50 2.24
C GLN A 167 22.24 2.26 1.40
N TRP A 168 22.55 2.48 0.13
CA TRP A 168 23.00 1.45 -0.82
C TRP A 168 24.50 1.20 -0.71
#